data_AF-A0A832B419-F1
#
_entry.id   AF-A0A832B419-F1
#
_cell.length_a   1.000
_cell.length_b   1.000
_cell.length_c   1.000
_cell.angle_alpha   90.00
_cell.angle_beta   90.00
_cell.angle_gamma   90.00
#
_symmetry.space_group_name_H-M   'P 1'
#
loop_
_entity.id
_entity.type
_entity.pdbx_description
1 polymer ?
#
loop_
_entity_poly.entity_id
_entity_poly.type
_entity_poly.pdbx_seq_one_letter_code
_entity_poly.pdbx_strand_id
1 'polypeptide(L)' 'RCTGCGTCARACPVGAIAVRNRLAVVDHGRCIHCYCCHELCPEAAVELQYSWAARLLRQWTS' A
#
# COMPACT_ATOMS: atom_id res chain seq x y z
N ARG A 1 5.01 0.70 10.40
CA ARG A 1 5.88 -0.52 10.24
C ARG A 1 5.00 -1.75 10.05
N CYS A 2 5.24 -2.64 9.09
CA CYS A 2 4.35 -3.80 8.86
C CYS A 2 4.44 -4.84 10.01
N THR A 3 3.30 -5.33 10.48
CA THR A 3 3.17 -6.37 11.52
C THR A 3 2.62 -7.71 11.00
N GLY A 4 2.20 -7.77 9.73
CA GLY A 4 1.59 -8.96 9.14
C GLY A 4 0.13 -9.18 9.52
N CYS A 5 -0.58 -8.17 10.02
CA CYS A 5 -1.99 -8.28 10.48
C CYS A 5 -3.00 -8.64 9.37
N GLY A 6 -2.62 -8.48 8.10
CA GLY A 6 -3.42 -8.89 6.95
C GLY A 6 -4.62 -8.01 6.61
N THR A 7 -4.80 -6.85 7.26
CA THR A 7 -5.90 -5.93 6.93
C THR A 7 -5.86 -5.49 5.46
N CYS A 8 -4.68 -5.18 4.94
CA CYS A 8 -4.50 -4.85 3.52
C CYS A 8 -4.87 -6.00 2.58
N ALA A 9 -4.62 -7.25 2.96
CA ALA A 9 -4.99 -8.43 2.17
C ALA A 9 -6.50 -8.62 2.10
N ARG A 10 -7.22 -8.45 3.22
CA ARG A 10 -8.69 -8.52 3.26
C ARG A 10 -9.36 -7.37 2.51
N ALA A 11 -8.76 -6.18 2.53
CA ALA A 11 -9.30 -5.00 1.87
C ALA A 11 -9.04 -4.97 0.35
N CYS A 12 -8.18 -5.82 -0.19
CA CYS A 12 -7.80 -5.76 -1.59
C CYS A 12 -8.93 -6.33 -2.49
N PRO A 13 -9.60 -5.51 -3.32
CA PRO A 13 -10.77 -5.94 -4.09
C PRO A 13 -10.44 -6.99 -5.16
N VAL A 14 -9.17 -7.04 -5.59
CA VAL A 14 -8.68 -7.95 -6.63
C VAL A 14 -7.81 -9.07 -6.08
N GLY A 15 -7.67 -9.17 -4.75
CA GLY A 15 -6.89 -10.21 -4.08
C GLY A 15 -5.39 -10.20 -4.45
N ALA A 16 -4.81 -9.03 -4.71
CA ALA A 16 -3.42 -8.87 -5.13
C ALA A 16 -2.42 -8.87 -3.96
N ILE A 17 -2.85 -9.09 -2.71
CA ILE A 17 -1.97 -9.01 -1.54
C ILE A 17 -2.03 -10.31 -0.74
N ALA A 18 -0.86 -10.88 -0.44
CA ALA A 18 -0.71 -12.04 0.45
C ALA A 18 0.16 -11.69 1.66
N VAL A 19 -0.06 -12.36 2.80
CA VAL A 19 0.84 -12.27 3.96
C VAL A 19 1.78 -13.47 3.96
N ARG A 20 3.09 -13.21 3.97
CA ARG A 20 4.17 -14.22 4.01
C ARG A 20 5.25 -13.74 4.97
N ASN A 21 5.76 -14.62 5.83
CA ASN A 21 6.82 -14.30 6.80
C ASN A 21 6.54 -13.03 7.64
N ARG A 22 5.28 -12.84 8.07
CA ARG A 22 4.79 -11.65 8.80
C ARG A 22 4.88 -10.32 8.04
N LEU A 23 5.00 -10.36 6.70
CA LEU A 23 5.00 -9.19 5.84
C LEU A 23 3.93 -9.31 4.76
N ALA A 24 3.37 -8.17 4.35
CA ALA A 24 2.50 -8.11 3.19
C ALA A 24 3.34 -8.10 1.91
N VAL A 25 2.94 -8.91 0.94
CA VAL A 25 3.55 -9.02 -0.39
C VAL A 25 2.48 -8.69 -1.41
N VAL A 26 2.77 -7.72 -2.28
CA VAL A 26 1.84 -7.24 -3.31
C VAL A 26 2.24 -7.83 -4.66
N ASP A 27 1.27 -8.43 -5.34
CA ASP A 27 1.37 -8.78 -6.77
C ASP A 27 1.08 -7.53 -7.60
N HIS A 28 2.15 -6.92 -8.11
CA HIS A 28 2.05 -5.70 -8.92
C HIS A 28 1.41 -5.92 -10.29
N GLY A 29 1.39 -7.14 -10.82
CA GLY A 29 0.70 -7.47 -12.07
C GLY A 29 -0.82 -7.49 -11.93
N ARG A 30 -1.32 -7.73 -10.71
CA ARG A 30 -2.75 -7.74 -10.38
C ARG A 30 -3.22 -6.46 -9.69
N CYS A 31 -2.30 -5.65 -9.14
CA CYS A 31 -2.64 -4.45 -8.41
C CYS A 31 -3.25 -3.36 -9.33
N ILE A 32 -4.49 -2.97 -9.06
CA ILE A 32 -5.20 -1.92 -9.81
C ILE A 32 -4.98 -0.50 -9.26
N HIS A 33 -4.04 -0.32 -8.32
CA HIS A 33 -3.72 0.99 -7.73
C HIS A 33 -4.93 1.70 -7.08
N CYS A 34 -5.82 0.95 -6.43
CA CYS A 34 -6.99 1.49 -5.73
C CYS A 34 -6.68 2.14 -4.37
N TYR A 35 -5.48 1.93 -3.83
CA TYR A 35 -4.99 2.49 -2.56
C TYR A 35 -5.75 2.10 -1.27
N CYS A 36 -6.75 1.23 -1.31
CA CYS A 36 -7.44 0.76 -0.11
C CYS A 36 -6.48 0.15 0.95
N CYS A 37 -5.40 -0.50 0.50
CA CYS A 37 -4.38 -1.03 1.40
C CYS A 37 -3.56 0.04 2.14
N HIS A 38 -3.42 1.23 1.55
CA HIS A 38 -2.76 2.38 2.18
C HIS A 38 -3.66 3.01 3.24
N GLU A 39 -4.92 3.26 2.88
CA GLU A 39 -5.91 3.91 3.77
C GLU A 39 -6.25 3.06 5.00
N LEU A 40 -6.37 1.74 4.82
CA LEU A 40 -6.84 0.83 5.86
C LEU A 40 -5.70 0.19 6.67
N CYS A 41 -4.44 0.54 6.41
CA CYS A 41 -3.33 -0.03 7.17
C CYS A 41 -3.27 0.61 8.57
N PRO A 42 -3.54 -0.14 9.67
CA PRO A 42 -3.50 0.43 11.03
C PRO A 42 -2.09 0.88 11.44
N GLU A 43 -1.06 0.35 10.78
CA GLU A 43 0.34 0.63 11.06
C GLU A 43 0.96 1.69 10.14
N ALA A 44 0.13 2.30 9.26
CA ALA A 44 0.57 3.20 8.18
C ALA A 44 1.80 2.66 7.41
N ALA A 45 1.86 1.34 7.20
CA ALA A 45 3.05 0.65 6.71
C ALA A 45 3.15 0.57 5.18
N VAL A 46 2.12 1.01 4.46
CA VAL A 46 2.06 0.99 3.01
C VAL A 46 2.38 2.39 2.52
N GLU A 47 3.45 2.55 1.74
CA GLU A 47 3.84 3.84 1.16
C GLU A 47 3.54 3.88 -0.33
N LEU A 48 3.09 5.03 -0.81
CA LEU A 48 2.83 5.26 -2.23
C LEU A 48 4.08 5.83 -2.89
N GLN A 49 4.56 5.17 -3.94
CA GLN A 49 5.68 5.66 -4.73
C GLN A 49 5.19 6.64 -5.77
N TYR A 50 5.63 7.90 -5.63
CA TYR A 50 5.41 8.95 -6.62
C TYR A 50 6.67 9.19 -7.41
N SER A 51 6.51 9.63 -8.66
CA SER A 51 7.64 10.14 -9.44
C SER A 51 8.32 11.30 -8.71
N TRP A 52 9.59 11.53 -9.00
CA TRP A 52 10.36 12.62 -8.41
C TRP A 52 9.65 13.98 -8.59
N ALA A 53 9.06 14.22 -9.77
CA ALA A 53 8.31 15.43 -10.07
C ALA A 53 7.05 15.55 -9.21
N ALA A 54 6.27 14.46 -9.07
CA ALA A 54 5.09 14.45 -8.22
C ALA A 54 5.42 14.61 -6.72
N ARG A 55 6.58 14.11 -6.27
CA ARG A 55 7.06 14.34 -4.90
C ARG A 55 7.36 15.82 -4.65
N LEU A 56 7.98 16.53 -5.59
CA LEU A 56 8.26 17.97 -5.46
C LEU A 56 6.97 18.80 -5.38
N LEU A 57 5.97 18.48 -6.22
CA LEU A 57 4.70 19.21 -6.23
C LEU A 57 3.87 19.00 -4.95
N ARG A 58 3.92 17.81 -4.33
CA ARG A 58 3.23 17.55 -3.05
C ARG A 58 3.83 18.28 -1.84
N GLN A 59 5.05 18.81 -1.97
CA GLN A 59 5.75 19.54 -0.90
C GLN A 59 5.50 21.06 -0.94
N TRP A 60 4.69 21.54 -1.89
CA TRP A 60 4.35 22.96 -2.08
C TRP A 60 2.92 23.33 -1.69
N THR A 61 2.08 22.37 -1.29
CA THR A 61 0.70 22.60 -0.84
C THR A 61 0.55 22.58 0.68
N SER A 62 1.61 22.92 1.43
CA SER A 62 1.59 23.14 2.88
C SER A 62 2.30 24.44 3.23
#